data_AF-A0A5A9W7K8-F1
#
_entry.id   AF-A0A5A9W7K8-F1
#
_cell.length_a   1.000
_cell.length_b   1.000
_cell.length_c   1.000
_cell.angle_alpha   90.00
_cell.angle_beta   90.00
_cell.angle_gamma   90.00
#
_symmetry.space_group_name_H-M   'P 1'
#
loop_
_entity.id
_entity.type
_entity.pdbx_description
1 polymer ?
#
loop_
_entity_poly.entity_id
_entity_poly.type
_entity_poly.pdbx_seq_one_letter_code
_entity_poly.pdbx_strand_id
1 'polypeptide(L)'
;MPSRHACLSTDSSSSLESHRHPLLSDNDINNILVNGAQISLTKLKRARSFNARIYYYAEIGVYLEVSLSRGAGINDATREQLQRIHNEATHLHMDANKKLALKTSN
;
A
#
# COMPACT_ATOMS: atom_id res chain seq x y z
N MET A 1 -19.52 69.00 -6.28
CA MET A 1 -19.69 68.64 -4.86
C MET A 1 -21.17 68.30 -4.64
N PRO A 2 -21.59 67.22 -3.94
CA PRO A 2 -20.85 66.06 -3.41
C PRO A 2 -21.46 64.67 -3.77
N SER A 3 -20.75 63.63 -3.35
CA SER A 3 -20.93 62.16 -3.47
C SER A 3 -22.25 61.58 -2.95
N ARG A 4 -22.55 60.30 -3.28
CA ARG A 4 -22.66 59.18 -2.30
C ARG A 4 -22.95 57.80 -2.94
N HIS A 5 -22.01 56.89 -2.65
CA HIS A 5 -22.07 55.44 -2.38
C HIS A 5 -22.71 54.42 -3.34
N ALA A 6 -21.82 53.52 -3.77
CA ALA A 6 -22.05 52.20 -4.29
C ALA A 6 -22.86 51.30 -3.33
N CYS A 7 -23.70 50.43 -3.89
CA CYS A 7 -24.12 49.19 -3.26
C CYS A 7 -23.90 48.05 -4.27
N LEU A 8 -22.81 47.33 -4.07
CA LEU A 8 -22.47 46.08 -4.74
C LEU A 8 -23.24 44.97 -4.02
N SER A 9 -24.35 44.54 -4.57
CA SER A 9 -25.06 43.36 -4.06
C SER A 9 -24.34 42.12 -4.57
N THR A 10 -23.56 41.55 -3.67
CA THR A 10 -22.84 40.28 -3.75
C THR A 10 -23.70 39.18 -4.35
N ASP A 11 -23.18 38.55 -5.40
CA ASP A 11 -23.62 37.25 -5.90
C ASP A 11 -23.63 36.27 -4.73
N SER A 12 -24.82 35.78 -4.39
CA SER A 12 -25.00 34.62 -3.52
C SER A 12 -24.54 33.40 -4.30
N SER A 13 -23.22 33.23 -4.44
CA SER A 13 -22.64 31.94 -4.81
C SER A 13 -22.99 30.99 -3.67
N SER A 14 -24.13 30.32 -3.81
CA SER A 14 -24.52 29.18 -3.01
C SER A 14 -23.37 28.20 -3.11
N SER A 15 -22.53 28.21 -2.09
CA SER A 15 -21.54 27.21 -1.82
C SER A 15 -22.31 25.90 -1.70
N LEU A 16 -22.45 25.21 -2.83
CA LEU A 16 -22.48 23.77 -2.89
C LEU A 16 -21.17 23.31 -2.25
N GLU A 17 -21.11 23.40 -0.92
CA GLU A 17 -20.43 22.41 -0.11
C GLU A 17 -21.15 21.09 -0.39
N SER A 18 -20.89 20.58 -1.59
CA SER A 18 -20.90 19.18 -1.86
C SER A 18 -20.10 18.59 -0.72
N HIS A 19 -20.81 17.94 0.20
CA HIS A 19 -20.28 16.85 0.98
C HIS A 19 -19.58 15.92 0.00
N ARG A 20 -18.34 16.27 -0.34
CA ARG A 20 -17.34 15.36 -0.85
C ARG A 20 -17.12 14.42 0.32
N HIS A 21 -18.00 13.43 0.45
CA HIS A 21 -17.56 12.13 0.90
C HIS A 21 -16.33 11.87 0.05
N PRO A 22 -15.11 11.86 0.62
CA PRO A 22 -13.95 11.48 -0.15
C PRO A 22 -14.33 10.10 -0.66
N LEU A 23 -14.56 9.96 -1.96
CA LEU A 23 -14.55 8.66 -2.61
C LEU A 23 -13.27 8.04 -2.07
N LEU A 24 -13.39 6.95 -1.30
CA LEU A 24 -12.26 6.13 -0.90
C LEU A 24 -11.49 5.89 -2.18
N SER A 25 -10.45 6.70 -2.39
CA SER A 25 -9.89 6.90 -3.70
C SER A 25 -9.22 5.58 -4.04
N ASP A 26 -9.61 4.94 -5.14
CA ASP A 26 -8.94 3.75 -5.66
C ASP A 26 -7.41 3.98 -5.86
N ASN A 27 -6.94 5.23 -5.75
CA ASN A 27 -5.55 5.66 -5.69
C ASN A 27 -4.98 5.90 -4.27
N ASP A 28 -5.52 5.30 -3.20
CA ASP A 28 -4.83 5.33 -1.90
C ASP A 28 -3.61 4.40 -1.94
N ILE A 29 -2.43 5.01 -2.02
CA ILE A 29 -1.13 4.32 -2.05
C ILE A 29 -1.00 3.32 -0.89
N ASN A 30 -1.54 3.63 0.28
CA ASN A 30 -1.47 2.77 1.45
C ASN A 30 -2.20 1.45 1.22
N ASN A 31 -3.42 1.53 0.67
CA ASN A 31 -4.22 0.36 0.31
C ASN A 31 -3.59 -0.41 -0.85
N ILE A 32 -3.07 0.28 -1.86
CA ILE A 32 -2.41 -0.34 -3.02
C ILE A 32 -1.22 -1.20 -2.56
N LEU A 33 -0.34 -0.66 -1.72
CA LEU A 33 0.84 -1.37 -1.25
C LEU A 33 0.47 -2.58 -0.38
N VAL A 34 -0.44 -2.39 0.59
CA VAL A 34 -0.88 -3.47 1.48
C VAL A 34 -1.57 -4.59 0.70
N ASN A 35 -2.48 -4.24 -0.21
CA ASN A 35 -3.21 -5.22 -1.01
C ASN A 35 -2.26 -5.99 -1.93
N GLY A 36 -1.33 -5.29 -2.59
CA GLY A 36 -0.29 -5.91 -3.41
C GLY A 36 0.53 -6.93 -2.63
N ALA A 37 1.04 -6.53 -1.46
CA ALA A 37 1.81 -7.41 -0.59
C ALA A 37 1.00 -8.63 -0.11
N GLN A 38 -0.28 -8.44 0.23
CA GLN A 38 -1.16 -9.53 0.68
C GLN A 38 -1.46 -10.53 -0.45
N ILE A 39 -1.63 -10.05 -1.68
CA ILE A 39 -1.81 -10.90 -2.87
C ILE A 39 -0.54 -11.72 -3.11
N SER A 40 0.64 -11.10 -3.10
CA SER A 40 1.92 -11.79 -3.26
C SER A 40 2.16 -12.80 -2.14
N LEU A 41 1.80 -12.48 -0.89
CA LEU A 41 1.88 -13.43 0.23
C LEU A 41 0.95 -14.64 0.01
N THR A 42 -0.26 -14.41 -0.47
CA THR A 42 -1.21 -15.49 -0.79
C THR A 42 -0.67 -16.39 -1.90
N LYS A 43 -0.02 -15.81 -2.91
CA LYS A 43 0.66 -16.56 -3.97
C LYS A 43 1.87 -17.33 -3.44
N LEU A 44 2.67 -16.75 -2.56
CA LEU A 44 3.80 -17.39 -1.89
C LEU A 44 3.36 -18.63 -1.09
N LYS A 45 2.28 -18.51 -0.31
CA LYS A 45 1.71 -19.63 0.47
C LYS A 45 1.32 -20.83 -0.39
N ARG A 46 0.95 -20.60 -1.67
CA ARG A 46 0.52 -21.65 -2.61
C ARG A 46 1.65 -22.13 -3.53
N ALA A 47 2.76 -21.41 -3.61
CA ALA A 47 3.85 -21.70 -4.52
C ALA A 47 4.58 -23.02 -4.16
N ARG A 48 4.71 -23.91 -5.15
CA ARG A 48 5.36 -25.22 -4.99
C ARG A 48 6.81 -25.23 -5.47
N SER A 49 7.15 -24.43 -6.47
CA SER A 49 8.50 -24.36 -7.01
C SER A 49 9.33 -23.30 -6.28
N PHE A 50 10.63 -23.57 -6.16
CA PHE A 50 11.58 -22.63 -5.56
C PHE A 50 11.57 -21.27 -6.27
N ASN A 51 11.63 -21.27 -7.60
CA ASN A 51 11.62 -20.05 -8.40
C ASN A 51 10.37 -19.20 -8.13
N ALA A 52 9.17 -19.80 -8.13
CA ALA A 52 7.94 -19.06 -7.82
C ALA A 52 7.96 -18.47 -6.41
N ARG A 53 8.48 -19.20 -5.42
CA ARG A 53 8.62 -18.68 -4.06
C ARG A 53 9.58 -17.49 -4.00
N ILE A 54 10.72 -17.54 -4.71
CA ILE A 54 11.64 -16.40 -4.78
C ILE A 54 10.95 -15.19 -5.39
N TYR A 55 10.25 -15.36 -6.52
CA TYR A 55 9.57 -14.24 -7.19
C TYR A 55 8.58 -13.53 -6.27
N TYR A 56 7.68 -14.28 -5.62
CA TYR A 56 6.68 -13.67 -4.72
C TYR A 56 7.30 -13.12 -3.43
N TYR A 57 8.36 -13.73 -2.92
CA TYR A 57 9.10 -13.19 -1.78
C TYR A 57 9.76 -11.84 -2.12
N ALA A 58 10.44 -11.75 -3.26
CA ALA A 58 11.06 -10.53 -3.74
C ALA A 58 10.02 -9.41 -3.99
N GLU A 59 8.87 -9.75 -4.58
CA GLU A 59 7.76 -8.82 -4.80
C GLU A 59 7.25 -8.21 -3.48
N ILE A 60 7.14 -9.02 -2.42
CA ILE A 60 6.78 -8.53 -1.07
C ILE A 60 7.85 -7.56 -0.53
N GLY A 61 9.13 -7.85 -0.74
CA GLY A 61 10.24 -6.97 -0.37
C GLY A 61 10.16 -5.60 -1.05
N VAL A 62 9.75 -5.56 -2.33
CA VAL A 62 9.56 -4.30 -3.07
C VAL A 62 8.50 -3.41 -2.41
N TYR A 63 7.35 -3.96 -2.00
CA TYR A 63 6.33 -3.16 -1.32
C TYR A 63 6.83 -2.54 -0.01
N LEU A 64 7.60 -3.30 0.78
CA LEU A 64 8.22 -2.79 2.01
C LEU A 64 9.23 -1.67 1.69
N GLU A 65 10.10 -1.84 0.70
CA GLU A 65 11.07 -0.81 0.32
C GLU A 65 10.39 0.48 -0.14
N VAL A 66 9.33 0.38 -0.96
CA VAL A 66 8.54 1.54 -1.37
C VAL A 66 7.95 2.25 -0.16
N SER A 67 7.53 1.52 0.89
CA SER A 67 7.01 2.12 2.13
C SER A 67 8.03 2.93 2.96
N LEU A 68 9.32 2.77 2.67
CA LEU A 68 10.41 3.55 3.27
C LEU A 68 10.68 4.85 2.49
N SER A 69 10.08 5.03 1.31
CA SER A 69 10.25 6.22 0.49
C SER A 69 9.66 7.46 1.14
N ARG A 70 10.46 8.53 1.24
CA ARG A 70 10.03 9.82 1.79
C ARG A 70 9.11 10.57 0.83
N GLY A 71 8.10 11.26 1.36
CA GLY A 71 7.22 12.14 0.59
C GLY A 71 6.12 11.43 -0.21
N ALA A 72 6.02 10.10 -0.14
CA ALA A 72 5.01 9.32 -0.88
C ALA A 72 3.62 9.25 -0.21
N GLY A 73 3.44 9.91 0.95
CA GLY A 73 2.16 9.84 1.69
C GLY A 73 1.88 8.48 2.34
N ILE A 74 2.92 7.67 2.55
CA ILE A 74 2.80 6.34 3.16
C ILE A 74 2.83 6.48 4.68
N ASN A 75 1.79 6.00 5.34
CA ASN A 75 1.65 6.13 6.78
C ASN A 75 2.38 5.00 7.54
N ASP A 76 2.66 5.23 8.82
CA ASP A 76 3.42 4.27 9.65
C ASP A 76 2.66 2.96 9.84
N ALA A 77 1.33 2.98 9.93
CA ALA A 77 0.51 1.77 10.05
C ALA A 77 0.68 0.85 8.83
N THR A 78 0.73 1.42 7.62
CA THR A 78 1.02 0.71 6.38
C THR A 78 2.44 0.14 6.39
N ARG A 79 3.45 0.93 6.81
CA ARG A 79 4.83 0.45 6.92
C ARG A 79 4.94 -0.74 7.88
N GLU A 80 4.32 -0.65 9.06
CA GLU A 80 4.30 -1.74 10.02
C GLU A 80 3.58 -2.97 9.48
N GLN A 81 2.47 -2.79 8.78
CA GLN A 81 1.74 -3.90 8.17
C GLN A 81 2.57 -4.60 7.10
N LEU A 82 3.25 -3.84 6.24
CA LEU A 82 4.17 -4.37 5.24
C LEU A 82 5.35 -5.10 5.88
N GLN A 83 5.88 -4.59 7.00
CA GLN A 83 6.91 -5.28 7.77
C GLN A 83 6.42 -6.62 8.32
N ARG A 84 5.19 -6.67 8.86
CA ARG A 84 4.57 -7.93 9.33
C ARG A 84 4.42 -8.94 8.19
N ILE A 85 3.91 -8.50 7.04
CA ILE A 85 3.76 -9.34 5.84
C ILE A 85 5.11 -9.86 5.36
N HIS A 86 6.14 -9.00 5.32
CA HIS A 86 7.49 -9.38 4.92
C HIS A 86 8.12 -10.39 5.89
N ASN A 87 7.93 -10.22 7.20
CA ASN A 87 8.41 -11.18 8.19
C ASN A 87 7.75 -12.56 8.02
N GLU A 88 6.44 -12.60 7.83
CA GLU A 88 5.72 -13.85 7.54
C GLU A 88 6.23 -14.51 6.24
N ALA A 89 6.40 -13.71 5.18
CA ALA A 89 6.96 -14.18 3.91
C ALA A 89 8.36 -14.77 4.06
N THR A 90 9.21 -14.12 4.87
CA THR A 90 10.57 -14.58 5.18
C THR A 90 10.53 -15.95 5.85
N HIS A 91 9.68 -16.14 6.85
CA HIS A 91 9.51 -17.44 7.50
C HIS A 91 9.06 -18.52 6.52
N LEU A 92 8.03 -18.25 5.72
CA LEU A 92 7.51 -19.20 4.72
C LEU A 92 8.57 -19.59 3.69
N HIS A 93 9.32 -18.61 3.15
CA HIS A 93 10.34 -18.86 2.14
C HIS A 93 11.49 -19.69 2.72
N MET A 94 12.02 -19.30 3.89
CA MET A 94 13.19 -19.93 4.49
C MET A 94 12.90 -21.34 5.00
N ASP A 95 11.76 -21.55 5.66
CA ASP A 95 11.40 -22.89 6.16
C ASP A 95 11.16 -23.88 5.03
N ALA A 96 10.62 -23.41 3.91
CA ALA A 96 10.43 -24.24 2.74
C ALA A 96 11.74 -24.51 1.98
N ASN A 97 12.80 -23.71 2.18
CA ASN A 97 14.16 -24.00 1.70
C ASN A 97 14.88 -25.01 2.61
N LYS A 98 14.76 -24.88 3.94
CA LYS A 98 15.31 -25.86 4.89
C LYS A 98 14.81 -27.27 4.60
N LYS A 99 13.51 -27.42 4.35
CA LYS A 99 12.88 -28.72 3.98
C LYS A 99 13.44 -29.30 2.69
N LEU A 100 13.77 -28.47 1.70
CA LEU A 100 14.38 -28.93 0.44
C LEU A 100 15.82 -29.38 0.67
N ALA A 101 16.63 -28.61 1.39
CA ALA A 101 18.03 -28.94 1.68
C ALA A 101 18.16 -30.29 2.42
N LEU A 102 17.27 -30.55 3.38
CA LEU A 102 17.19 -31.83 4.10
C LEU A 102 16.80 -32.99 3.17
N LYS A 103 15.92 -32.75 2.18
CA LYS A 103 15.46 -33.79 1.25
C LYS A 103 16.51 -34.17 0.20
N THR A 104 17.42 -33.26 -0.14
CA THR A 104 18.51 -33.51 -1.10
C THR A 104 19.73 -34.19 -0.45
N SER A 105 19.83 -34.18 0.88
CA SER A 105 20.98 -34.73 1.63
C SER A 105 20.81 -36.19 2.09
N ASN A 106 19.69 -36.84 1.71
CA ASN A 106 19.41 -38.27 1.93
C ASN A 106 19.30 -38.98 0.57
#